data_AF-A0A368RUD8-F1
#
_entry.id   AF-A0A368RUD8-F1
#
_cell.length_a   1.000
_cell.length_b   1.000
_cell.length_c   1.000
_cell.angle_alpha   90.00
_cell.angle_beta   90.00
_cell.angle_gamma   90.00
#
_symmetry.space_group_name_H-M   'P 1'
#
loop_
_entity.id
_entity.type
_entity.pdbx_description
1 polymer ?
#
loop_
_entity_poly.entity_id
_entity_poly.type
_entity_poly.pdbx_seq_one_letter_code
_entity_poly.pdbx_strand_id
1 'polypeptide(L)'
;MGGGDGGSVPHCRCHADVTLFLSERTSDAACQQQQLKKLLEAVDSVISDTDFSCVYFALLLQEVHGRQKEIDVEGYTAEEMSQSKKDMYDQYLMLITKMVEEKLNSSIGKLQNQLMEEQKARQKVESEVAEAKLRSEEEIRKLRESLEKAHQENDKARRFYEKFRWVDEKCSIM
;
A
#
# COMPACT_ATOMS: atom_id res chain seq x y z
N MET A 1 -9.94 45.99 11.56
CA MET A 1 -8.96 45.20 12.33
C MET A 1 -9.73 44.37 13.35
N GLY A 2 -9.64 43.05 13.49
CA GLY A 2 -9.37 41.92 12.58
C GLY A 2 -10.56 40.94 12.77
N GLY A 3 -10.88 40.02 11.88
CA GLY A 3 -9.96 39.05 11.28
C GLY A 3 -9.78 37.89 12.27
N GLY A 4 -10.73 36.96 12.32
CA GLY A 4 -10.71 35.81 13.22
C GLY A 4 -11.69 34.72 12.79
N ASP A 5 -11.63 34.32 11.51
CA ASP A 5 -12.29 33.10 11.04
C ASP A 5 -11.52 31.90 11.59
N GLY A 6 -11.99 31.39 12.73
CA GLY A 6 -11.66 30.06 13.21
C GLY A 6 -12.33 29.02 12.33
N GLY A 7 -11.70 28.72 11.19
CA GLY A 7 -12.06 27.60 10.33
C GLY A 7 -11.89 26.28 11.07
N SER A 8 -12.93 25.86 11.79
CA SER A 8 -13.06 24.50 12.29
C SER A 8 -13.13 23.56 11.09
N VAL A 9 -12.02 22.88 10.79
CA VAL A 9 -12.00 21.77 9.83
C VAL A 9 -12.94 20.69 10.38
N PRO A 10 -14.04 20.32 9.69
CA PRO A 10 -14.89 19.24 10.16
C PRO A 10 -14.10 17.93 10.05
N HIS A 11 -13.73 17.41 11.23
CA HIS A 11 -13.09 16.11 11.37
C HIS A 11 -14.14 15.02 11.14
N CYS A 12 -14.33 14.61 9.90
CA CYS A 12 -15.20 13.49 9.56
C CYS A 12 -14.53 12.17 9.99
N ARG A 13 -14.99 11.60 11.11
CA ARG A 13 -14.64 10.23 11.51
C ARG A 13 -15.47 9.24 10.68
N CYS A 14 -14.90 8.78 9.58
CA CYS A 14 -15.43 7.63 8.85
C CYS A 14 -14.88 6.37 9.52
N HIS A 15 -15.70 5.73 10.36
CA HIS A 15 -15.38 4.42 10.93
C HIS A 15 -15.24 3.41 9.78
N ALA A 16 -14.10 2.73 9.74
CA ALA A 16 -13.80 1.71 8.76
C ALA A 16 -14.54 0.43 9.15
N ASP A 17 -15.75 0.25 8.62
CA ASP A 17 -16.34 -1.07 8.43
C ASP A 17 -16.83 -1.17 7.00
N VAL A 18 -16.30 -2.18 6.32
CA VAL A 18 -16.48 -2.48 4.90
C VAL A 18 -17.93 -2.89 4.67
N THR A 19 -18.82 -1.94 4.46
CA THR A 19 -20.11 -2.18 3.83
C THR A 19 -20.55 -0.93 3.08
N LEU A 20 -20.39 -0.96 1.75
CA LEU A 20 -20.91 0.04 0.82
C LEU A 20 -22.44 -0.04 0.80
N PHE A 21 -23.10 0.47 1.83
CA PHE A 21 -24.47 0.95 1.69
C PHE A 21 -24.40 2.42 1.33
N LEU A 22 -24.94 2.80 0.16
CA LEU A 22 -25.33 4.17 -0.12
C LEU A 22 -26.37 4.56 0.95
N SER A 23 -25.90 5.10 2.07
CA SER A 23 -26.80 5.55 3.11
C SER A 23 -27.51 6.79 2.59
N GLU A 24 -28.79 6.67 2.24
CA GLU A 24 -29.72 7.79 1.97
C GLU A 24 -29.91 8.75 3.18
N ARG A 25 -29.06 8.66 4.21
CA ARG A 25 -29.18 9.37 5.49
C ARG A 25 -27.94 10.11 5.95
N THR A 26 -26.99 10.43 5.07
CA THR A 26 -25.95 11.41 5.40
C THR A 26 -26.42 12.78 4.91
N SER A 27 -26.90 13.64 5.81
CA SER A 27 -27.33 15.01 5.50
C SER A 27 -26.18 15.95 5.10
N ASP A 28 -24.94 15.44 5.12
CA ASP A 28 -23.72 16.17 4.78
C ASP A 28 -23.29 15.91 3.34
N ALA A 29 -23.44 16.92 2.49
CA ALA A 29 -23.09 16.89 1.08
C ALA A 29 -21.59 16.60 0.84
N ALA A 30 -20.71 17.00 1.77
CA ALA A 30 -19.27 16.78 1.64
C ALA A 30 -18.91 15.29 1.80
N CYS A 31 -19.50 14.61 2.79
CA CYS A 31 -19.33 13.18 3.00
C CYS A 31 -19.87 12.36 1.81
N GLN A 32 -21.02 12.74 1.25
CA GLN A 32 -21.57 12.10 0.05
C GLN A 32 -20.65 12.21 -1.15
N GLN A 33 -20.08 13.41 -1.41
CA GLN A 33 -19.12 13.59 -2.50
C GLN A 33 -17.86 12.75 -2.32
N GLN A 34 -17.37 12.62 -1.09
CA GLN A 34 -16.19 11.80 -0.81
C GLN A 34 -16.47 10.30 -1.00
N GLN A 35 -17.65 9.82 -0.61
CA GLN A 35 -18.07 8.44 -0.86
C GLN A 35 -18.24 8.15 -2.35
N LEU A 36 -18.89 9.07 -3.08
CA LEU A 36 -19.10 8.96 -4.53
C LEU A 36 -17.76 8.97 -5.28
N LYS A 37 -16.81 9.80 -4.84
CA LYS A 37 -15.44 9.81 -5.38
C LYS A 37 -14.72 8.48 -5.17
N LYS A 38 -14.78 7.92 -3.96
CA LYS A 38 -14.19 6.60 -3.66
C LYS A 38 -14.83 5.47 -4.46
N LEU A 39 -16.15 5.55 -4.66
CA LEU A 39 -16.89 4.58 -5.47
C LEU A 39 -16.49 4.69 -6.95
N LEU A 40 -16.42 5.91 -7.48
CA LEU A 40 -15.95 6.15 -8.85
C LEU A 40 -14.51 5.68 -9.04
N GLU A 41 -13.60 5.98 -8.11
CA GLU A 41 -12.22 5.46 -8.16
C GLU A 41 -12.17 3.93 -8.12
N ALA A 42 -13.03 3.28 -7.32
CA ALA A 42 -13.13 1.83 -7.27
C ALA A 42 -13.74 1.24 -8.57
N VAL A 43 -14.76 1.89 -9.13
CA VAL A 43 -15.39 1.50 -10.40
C VAL A 43 -14.43 1.70 -11.55
N ASP A 44 -13.71 2.82 -11.62
CA ASP A 44 -12.68 3.09 -12.63
C ASP A 44 -11.52 2.10 -12.49
N SER A 45 -11.14 1.73 -11.26
CA SER A 45 -10.17 0.66 -11.01
C SER A 45 -10.68 -0.68 -11.54
N VAL A 46 -11.92 -1.06 -11.26
CA VAL A 46 -12.51 -2.32 -11.76
C VAL A 46 -12.66 -2.28 -13.28
N ILE A 47 -13.04 -1.15 -13.87
CA ILE A 47 -13.16 -0.98 -15.33
C ILE A 47 -11.78 -1.06 -16.01
N SER A 48 -10.75 -0.50 -15.36
CA SER A 48 -9.36 -0.61 -15.83
C SER A 48 -8.81 -2.04 -15.72
N ASP A 49 -9.42 -2.87 -14.86
CA ASP A 49 -9.06 -4.26 -14.60
C ASP A 49 -9.93 -5.26 -15.40
N THR A 50 -11.15 -4.86 -15.79
CA THR A 50 -11.93 -5.57 -16.81
C THR A 50 -11.27 -5.33 -18.15
N ASP A 51 -10.40 -6.25 -18.51
CA ASP A 51 -9.59 -6.16 -19.71
C ASP A 51 -10.46 -5.93 -20.96
N PHE A 52 -10.04 -4.95 -21.76
CA PHE A 52 -10.35 -4.85 -23.20
C PHE A 52 -10.29 -6.21 -23.94
N SER A 53 -9.58 -7.19 -23.37
CA SER A 53 -9.50 -8.59 -23.79
C SER A 53 -10.85 -9.28 -24.00
N CYS A 54 -11.89 -9.05 -23.20
CA CYS A 54 -13.17 -9.74 -23.40
C CYS A 54 -13.92 -9.21 -24.63
N VAL A 55 -13.88 -7.90 -24.86
CA VAL A 55 -14.53 -7.26 -26.00
C VAL A 55 -13.77 -7.57 -27.29
N TYR A 56 -12.44 -7.53 -27.26
CA TYR A 56 -11.62 -7.84 -28.44
C TYR A 56 -11.66 -9.33 -28.80
N PHE A 57 -11.64 -10.24 -27.82
CA PHE A 57 -11.85 -11.67 -28.09
C PHE A 57 -13.25 -11.94 -28.65
N ALA A 58 -14.29 -11.29 -28.12
CA ALA A 58 -15.64 -11.45 -28.63
C ALA A 58 -15.76 -10.97 -30.09
N LEU A 59 -15.16 -9.82 -30.43
CA LEU A 59 -15.12 -9.30 -31.80
C LEU A 59 -14.36 -10.24 -32.76
N LEU A 60 -13.21 -10.77 -32.33
CA LEU A 60 -12.43 -11.71 -33.13
C LEU A 60 -13.17 -13.03 -33.36
N LEU A 61 -13.80 -13.59 -32.32
CA LEU A 61 -14.62 -14.79 -32.46
C LEU A 61 -15.78 -14.54 -33.42
N GLN A 62 -16.38 -13.34 -33.41
CA GLN A 62 -17.45 -12.98 -34.32
C GLN A 62 -16.96 -12.86 -35.77
N GLU A 63 -15.78 -12.28 -36.00
CA GLU A 63 -15.19 -12.12 -37.33
C GLU A 63 -14.72 -13.46 -37.93
N VAL A 64 -14.11 -14.33 -37.10
CA VAL A 64 -13.73 -15.69 -37.51
C VAL A 64 -14.96 -16.50 -37.89
N HIS A 65 -16.03 -16.44 -37.09
CA HIS A 65 -17.31 -17.09 -37.43
C HIS A 65 -18.00 -16.49 -38.65
N GLY A 66 -17.82 -15.18 -38.92
CA GLY A 66 -18.33 -14.51 -40.11
C GLY A 66 -17.69 -15.05 -41.39
N ARG A 67 -16.36 -15.03 -41.47
CA ARG A 67 -15.62 -15.53 -42.63
C ARG A 67 -15.75 -17.03 -42.84
N GLN A 68 -15.90 -17.81 -41.75
CA GLN A 68 -16.16 -19.24 -41.85
C GLN A 68 -17.49 -19.55 -42.55
N LYS A 69 -18.51 -18.69 -42.43
CA LYS A 69 -19.78 -18.81 -43.14
C LYS A 69 -19.69 -18.41 -44.60
N GLU A 70 -18.86 -17.41 -44.93
CA GLU A 70 -18.63 -16.97 -46.32
C GLU A 70 -17.92 -18.06 -47.13
N ILE A 71 -16.90 -18.70 -46.56
CA ILE A 71 -16.17 -19.82 -47.18
C ILE A 71 -17.09 -21.03 -47.46
N ASP A 72 -18.12 -21.24 -46.63
CA ASP A 72 -19.07 -22.36 -46.79
C ASP A 72 -20.15 -22.08 -47.85
N VAL A 73 -20.35 -20.81 -48.21
CA VAL A 73 -21.35 -20.35 -49.18
C VAL A 73 -20.74 -20.13 -50.56
N GLU A 74 -19.47 -19.71 -50.66
CA GLU A 74 -18.75 -19.57 -51.91
C GLU A 74 -18.15 -20.91 -52.36
N GLY A 75 -18.39 -21.29 -53.63
CA GLY A 75 -18.01 -22.58 -54.22
C GLY A 75 -16.51 -22.75 -54.46
N TYR A 76 -15.70 -22.64 -53.42
CA TYR A 76 -14.27 -22.93 -53.42
C TYR A 76 -13.98 -24.43 -53.59
N THR A 77 -12.81 -24.76 -54.16
CA THR A 77 -12.35 -26.16 -54.18
C THR A 77 -11.94 -26.60 -52.77
N ALA A 78 -12.00 -27.92 -52.48
CA ALA A 78 -11.76 -28.46 -51.14
C ALA A 78 -10.36 -28.12 -50.60
N GLU A 79 -9.36 -28.00 -51.47
CA GLU A 79 -7.98 -27.66 -51.11
C GLU A 79 -7.81 -26.17 -50.79
N GLU A 80 -8.45 -25.29 -51.56
CA GLU A 80 -8.46 -23.84 -51.29
C GLU A 80 -9.21 -23.50 -49.99
N MET A 81 -10.33 -24.18 -49.71
CA MET A 81 -11.03 -24.04 -48.43
C MET A 81 -10.17 -24.50 -47.24
N SER A 82 -9.45 -25.62 -47.39
CA SER A 82 -8.58 -26.16 -46.34
C SER A 82 -7.43 -25.20 -46.03
N GLN A 83 -6.79 -24.67 -47.07
CA GLN A 83 -5.70 -23.70 -46.92
C GLN A 83 -6.20 -22.38 -46.31
N SER A 84 -7.33 -21.85 -46.78
CA SER A 84 -7.94 -20.63 -46.23
C SER A 84 -8.31 -20.77 -44.75
N LYS A 85 -8.89 -21.91 -44.34
CA LYS A 85 -9.18 -22.21 -42.93
C LYS A 85 -7.89 -22.25 -42.10
N LYS A 86 -6.84 -22.90 -42.61
CA LYS A 86 -5.56 -22.98 -41.92
C LYS A 86 -4.95 -21.60 -41.68
N ASP A 87 -4.92 -20.76 -42.71
CA ASP A 87 -4.37 -19.40 -42.60
C ASP A 87 -5.16 -18.54 -41.59
N MET A 88 -6.49 -18.71 -41.54
CA MET A 88 -7.36 -18.09 -40.53
C MET A 88 -7.02 -18.53 -39.10
N TYR A 89 -6.82 -19.83 -38.87
CA TYR A 89 -6.44 -20.34 -37.55
C TYR A 89 -5.02 -19.90 -37.16
N ASP A 90 -4.08 -19.88 -38.09
CA ASP A 90 -2.71 -19.41 -37.83
C ASP A 90 -2.68 -17.92 -37.46
N GLN A 91 -3.48 -17.08 -38.13
CA GLN A 91 -3.65 -15.67 -37.76
C GLN A 91 -4.27 -15.51 -36.36
N TYR A 92 -5.29 -16.32 -36.05
CA TYR A 92 -5.92 -16.32 -34.73
C TYR A 92 -4.93 -16.70 -33.61
N LEU A 93 -4.16 -17.77 -33.82
CA LEU A 93 -3.14 -18.22 -32.87
C LEU A 93 -2.04 -17.18 -32.65
N MET A 94 -1.57 -16.54 -33.72
CA MET A 94 -0.58 -15.46 -33.65
C MET A 94 -1.09 -14.28 -32.80
N LEU A 95 -2.35 -13.88 -33.01
CA LEU A 95 -2.95 -12.74 -32.32
C LEU A 95 -3.17 -13.03 -30.83
N ILE A 96 -3.67 -14.22 -30.49
CA ILE A 96 -3.79 -14.64 -29.08
C ILE A 96 -2.42 -14.63 -28.42
N THR A 97 -1.42 -15.22 -29.08
CA THR A 97 -0.06 -15.33 -28.55
C THR A 97 0.50 -13.94 -28.25
N LYS A 98 0.38 -13.02 -29.20
CA LYS A 98 0.82 -11.63 -29.05
C LYS A 98 0.10 -10.93 -27.89
N MET A 99 -1.22 -11.08 -27.78
CA MET A 99 -1.98 -10.43 -26.71
C MET A 99 -1.60 -10.99 -25.33
N VAL A 100 -1.46 -12.31 -25.21
CA VAL A 100 -1.02 -12.96 -23.97
C VAL A 100 0.37 -12.46 -23.58
N GLU A 101 1.30 -12.38 -24.54
CA GLU A 101 2.64 -11.87 -24.32
C GLU A 101 2.66 -10.40 -23.86
N GLU A 102 1.93 -9.52 -24.55
CA GLU A 102 1.81 -8.10 -24.18
C GLU A 102 1.22 -7.93 -22.77
N LYS A 103 0.19 -8.71 -22.43
CA LYS A 103 -0.46 -8.66 -21.11
C LYS A 103 0.45 -9.18 -20.01
N LEU A 104 1.15 -10.29 -20.24
CA LEU A 104 2.13 -10.82 -19.30
C LEU A 104 3.25 -9.80 -19.07
N ASN A 105 3.79 -9.21 -20.13
CA ASN A 105 4.84 -8.19 -20.03
C ASN A 105 4.38 -6.94 -19.28
N SER A 106 3.15 -6.45 -19.56
CA SER A 106 2.56 -5.33 -18.82
C SER A 106 2.39 -5.68 -17.33
N SER A 107 1.90 -6.88 -17.02
CA SER A 107 1.69 -7.34 -15.65
C SER A 107 3.02 -7.49 -14.89
N ILE A 108 4.03 -8.05 -15.54
CA ILE A 108 5.40 -8.14 -15.01
C ILE A 108 5.93 -6.73 -14.70
N GLY A 109 5.78 -5.77 -15.61
CA GLY A 109 6.21 -4.39 -15.39
C GLY A 109 5.50 -3.73 -14.21
N LYS A 110 4.18 -3.92 -14.07
CA LYS A 110 3.41 -3.42 -12.91
C LYS A 110 3.93 -4.02 -11.60
N LEU A 111 4.14 -5.34 -11.56
CA LEU A 111 4.65 -6.04 -10.37
C LEU A 111 6.07 -5.61 -10.01
N GLN A 112 6.95 -5.42 -11.00
CA GLN A 112 8.30 -4.92 -10.79
C GLN A 112 8.30 -3.53 -10.17
N ASN A 113 7.44 -2.63 -10.66
CA ASN A 113 7.30 -1.29 -10.09
C ASN A 113 6.78 -1.33 -8.65
N GLN A 114 5.77 -2.16 -8.37
CA GLN A 114 5.24 -2.33 -7.01
C GLN A 114 6.29 -2.88 -6.05
N LEU A 115 7.09 -3.86 -6.50
CA LEU A 115 8.16 -4.43 -5.70
C LEU A 115 9.24 -3.38 -5.39
N MET A 116 9.62 -2.57 -6.37
CA MET A 116 10.60 -1.50 -6.19
C MET A 116 10.13 -0.45 -5.17
N GLU A 117 8.87 -0.04 -5.24
CA GLU A 117 8.30 0.93 -4.30
C GLU A 117 8.16 0.33 -2.89
N GLU A 118 7.77 -0.94 -2.76
CA GLU A 118 7.74 -1.64 -1.46
C GLU A 118 9.13 -1.71 -0.82
N GLN A 119 10.14 -2.13 -1.60
CA GLN A 119 11.51 -2.23 -1.11
C GLN A 119 12.05 -0.88 -0.64
N LYS A 120 11.76 0.19 -1.38
CA LYS A 120 12.12 1.55 -1.01
C LYS A 120 11.43 2.00 0.27
N ALA A 121 10.13 1.71 0.42
CA ALA A 121 9.37 2.01 1.63
C ALA A 121 9.92 1.22 2.84
N ARG A 122 10.21 -0.06 2.66
CA ARG A 122 10.83 -0.93 3.67
C ARG A 122 12.18 -0.38 4.12
N GLN A 123 13.06 -0.06 3.17
CA GLN A 123 14.39 0.46 3.47
C GLN A 123 14.33 1.78 4.27
N LYS A 124 13.36 2.65 3.95
CA LYS A 124 13.14 3.88 4.70
C LYS A 124 12.76 3.60 6.15
N VAL A 125 11.80 2.70 6.37
CA VAL A 125 11.36 2.31 7.73
C VAL A 125 12.50 1.64 8.50
N GLU A 126 13.26 0.75 7.87
CA GLU A 126 14.41 0.09 8.50
C GLU A 126 15.47 1.11 8.94
N SER A 127 15.75 2.12 8.11
CA SER A 127 16.67 3.21 8.47
C SER A 127 16.17 4.03 9.67
N GLU A 128 14.89 4.42 9.67
CA GLU A 128 14.28 5.17 10.76
C GLU A 128 14.30 4.38 12.08
N VAL A 129 14.01 3.07 12.02
CA VAL A 129 14.07 2.18 13.18
C VAL A 129 15.51 2.01 13.68
N ALA A 130 16.48 1.85 12.77
CA ALA A 130 17.88 1.74 13.14
C ALA A 130 18.39 3.02 13.83
N GLU A 131 18.04 4.20 13.31
CA GLU A 131 18.37 5.47 13.94
C GLU A 131 17.72 5.63 15.31
N ALA A 132 16.42 5.32 15.44
CA ALA A 132 15.71 5.40 16.71
C ALA A 132 16.32 4.46 17.75
N LYS A 133 16.73 3.26 17.33
CA LYS A 133 17.42 2.29 18.18
C LYS A 133 18.75 2.85 18.67
N LEU A 134 19.59 3.40 17.79
CA LEU A 134 20.87 3.99 18.19
C LEU A 134 20.71 5.16 19.16
N ARG A 135 19.71 6.03 18.94
CA ARG A 135 19.39 7.12 19.86
C ARG A 135 18.96 6.60 21.23
N SER A 136 18.09 5.59 21.26
CA SER A 136 17.64 4.95 22.50
C SER A 136 18.80 4.29 23.25
N GLU A 137 19.69 3.58 22.57
CA GLU A 137 20.87 2.96 23.18
C GLU A 137 21.80 4.00 23.82
N GLU A 138 21.99 5.14 23.18
CA GLU A 138 22.79 6.25 23.71
C GLU A 138 22.12 6.93 24.91
N GLU A 139 20.80 7.11 24.89
CA GLU A 139 20.04 7.63 26.03
C GLU A 139 20.10 6.66 27.23
N ILE A 140 19.94 5.36 26.99
CA ILE A 140 20.08 4.32 28.01
C ILE A 140 21.47 4.37 28.63
N ARG A 141 22.52 4.54 27.82
CA ARG A 141 23.90 4.67 28.31
C ARG A 141 24.04 5.87 29.25
N LYS A 142 23.58 7.06 28.83
CA LYS A 142 23.61 8.29 29.66
C LYS A 142 22.84 8.15 30.96
N LEU A 143 21.66 7.51 30.91
CA LEU A 143 20.84 7.26 32.09
C LEU A 143 21.54 6.31 33.07
N ARG A 144 22.18 5.23 32.58
CA ARG A 144 22.97 4.33 33.41
C ARG A 144 24.13 5.04 34.10
N GLU A 145 24.85 5.89 33.37
CA GLU A 145 25.95 6.69 33.94
C GLU A 145 25.47 7.67 35.01
N SER A 146 24.33 8.31 34.77
CA SER A 146 23.73 9.26 35.72
C SER A 146 23.24 8.53 36.98
N LEU A 147 22.63 7.36 36.81
CA LEU A 147 22.16 6.51 37.90
C LEU A 147 23.34 6.01 38.76
N GLU A 148 24.43 5.57 38.13
CA GLU A 148 25.64 5.15 38.83
C GLU A 148 26.25 6.29 39.66
N LYS A 149 26.34 7.50 39.10
CA LYS A 149 26.79 8.69 39.84
C LYS A 149 25.89 9.00 41.03
N ALA A 150 24.57 8.96 40.84
CA ALA A 150 23.61 9.20 41.92
C ALA A 150 23.75 8.15 43.04
N HIS A 151 23.96 6.88 42.70
CA HIS A 151 24.26 5.82 43.68
C HIS A 151 25.55 6.10 44.46
N GLN A 152 26.63 6.49 43.77
CA GLN A 152 27.90 6.81 44.42
C GLN A 152 27.79 8.02 45.35
N GLU A 153 27.04 9.06 44.96
CA GLU A 153 26.79 10.23 45.79
C GLU A 153 25.93 9.87 47.01
N ASN A 154 24.89 9.06 46.83
CA ASN A 154 24.05 8.57 47.92
C ASN A 154 24.85 7.76 48.94
N ASP A 155 25.72 6.85 48.47
CA ASP A 155 26.59 6.07 49.33
C ASP A 155 27.61 6.94 50.09
N LYS A 156 28.17 7.95 49.43
CA LYS A 156 29.07 8.92 50.09
C LYS A 156 28.33 9.70 51.18
N ALA A 157 27.13 10.19 50.88
CA ALA A 157 26.29 10.88 51.85
C ALA A 157 25.94 9.98 53.03
N ARG A 158 25.53 8.72 52.78
CA ARG A 158 25.23 7.73 53.83
C ARG A 158 26.42 7.53 54.77
N ARG A 159 27.62 7.28 54.22
CA ARG A 159 28.85 7.12 55.01
C ARG A 159 29.19 8.38 55.80
N PHE A 160 28.98 9.56 55.22
CA PHE A 160 29.19 10.83 55.91
C PHE A 160 28.26 10.97 57.12
N TYR A 161 26.97 10.69 56.95
CA TYR A 161 25.99 10.73 58.05
C TYR A 161 26.27 9.69 59.14
N GLU A 162 26.67 8.47 58.77
CA GLU A 162 27.07 7.43 59.73
C GLU A 162 28.27 7.88 60.56
N LYS A 163 29.29 8.45 59.91
CA LYS A 163 30.47 9.00 60.60
C LYS A 163 30.11 10.16 61.53
N PHE A 164 29.25 11.08 61.07
CA PHE A 164 28.80 12.21 61.87
C PHE A 164 28.03 11.74 63.12
N ARG A 165 27.10 10.80 62.97
CA ARG A 165 26.34 10.21 64.08
C ARG A 165 27.27 9.57 65.12
N TRP A 166 28.28 8.83 64.68
CA TRP A 166 29.24 8.19 65.58
C TRP A 166 30.07 9.21 66.39
N VAL A 167 30.44 10.35 65.76
CA VAL A 167 31.13 11.44 66.46
C VAL A 167 30.23 12.10 67.50
N ASP A 168 28.97 12.35 67.15
CA ASP A 168 27.98 12.98 68.04
C ASP A 168 27.65 12.10 69.27
N GLU A 169 27.44 10.80 69.04
CA GLU A 169 27.25 9.80 70.10
C GLU A 169 28.47 9.72 71.03
N LYS A 170 29.69 9.75 70.49
CA LYS A 170 30.91 9.73 71.31
C LYS A 170 31.15 11.03 72.08
N CYS A 171 30.82 12.17 71.51
CA CYS A 171 30.93 13.46 72.20
C CYS A 171 29.87 13.63 73.31
N SER A 172 28.72 12.96 73.22
CA SER A 172 27.69 12.97 74.28
C SER A 172 28.00 12.06 75.49
N ILE A 173 28.99 11.16 75.36
CA ILE A 173 29.37 10.20 76.43
C ILE A 173 30.55 10.73 77.28
N MET A 174 31.28 11.76 76.82
CA MET A 174 32.29 12.49 77.60
C MET A 174 31.66 13.64 78.39
#